data_AF-A0A4P6PBY5-F1
#
_entry.id   AF-A0A4P6PBY5-F1
#
_cell.length_a   1.000
_cell.length_b   1.000
_cell.length_c   1.000
_cell.angle_alpha   90.00
_cell.angle_beta   90.00
_cell.angle_gamma   90.00
#
_symmetry.space_group_name_H-M   'P 1'
#
loop_
_entity.id
_entity.type
_entity.pdbx_description
1 polymer ?
#
loop_
_entity_poly.entity_id
_entity_poly.type
_entity_poly.pdbx_seq_one_letter_code
_entity_poly.pdbx_strand_id
1 'polypeptide(L)' 'MLKKIVHSPYLNLFSGVILLLTSGWETWNSLDEFSLAAHHGVLVFSLVQILRTIPEIIHGLKEIHESIEPC' A
#
# COMPACT_ATOMS: atom_id res chain seq x y z
N MET A 1 -4.02 16.02 14.32
CA MET A 1 -3.34 16.07 13.00
C MET A 1 -2.82 14.70 12.56
N LEU A 2 -2.07 13.97 13.41
CA LEU A 2 -1.50 12.65 13.07
C LEU A 2 -2.51 11.63 12.53
N LYS A 3 -3.70 11.55 13.15
CA LYS A 3 -4.77 10.62 12.72
C LYS A 3 -5.18 10.82 11.25
N LYS A 4 -5.19 12.07 10.77
CA LYS A 4 -5.56 12.42 9.39
C LYS A 4 -4.47 12.03 8.38
N ILE A 5 -3.21 12.08 8.81
CA ILE A 5 -2.05 11.69 8.00
C ILE A 5 -2.02 10.15 7.86
N VAL A 6 -2.17 9.42 8.97
CA VAL A 6 -2.13 7.95 9.01
C VAL A 6 -3.35 7.31 8.31
N HIS A 7 -4.46 8.02 8.18
CA HIS A 7 -5.65 7.55 7.45
C HIS A 7 -5.73 8.08 6.02
N SER A 8 -4.70 8.74 5.50
CA SER A 8 -4.72 9.19 4.10
C SER A 8 -4.47 8.00 3.17
N PRO A 9 -5.43 7.64 2.29
CA PRO A 9 -5.29 6.50 1.40
C PRO A 9 -4.11 6.68 0.42
N TYR A 10 -3.83 7.91 0.00
CA TYR A 10 -2.70 8.23 -0.87
C TYR A 10 -1.34 8.03 -0.18
N LEU A 11 -1.22 8.45 1.09
CA LEU A 11 0.02 8.24 1.86
C LEU A 11 0.21 6.75 2.23
N ASN A 12 -0.89 6.05 2.51
CA ASN A 12 -0.85 4.62 2.78
C ASN A 12 -0.48 3.81 1.52
N LEU A 13 -0.96 4.21 0.34
CA LEU A 13 -0.56 3.62 -0.92
C LEU A 13 0.92 3.91 -1.20
N PHE A 14 1.34 5.17 -1.08
CA PHE A 14 2.72 5.59 -1.32
C PHE A 14 3.72 4.85 -0.42
N SER A 15 3.45 4.79 0.89
CA SER A 15 4.27 4.03 1.84
C SER A 15 4.27 2.53 1.54
N GLY A 16 3.11 1.97 1.18
CA GLY A 16 3.00 0.57 0.73
C GLY A 16 3.91 0.28 -0.47
N VAL A 17 3.93 1.16 -1.48
CA VAL A 17 4.80 1.02 -2.66
C VAL A 17 6.29 1.09 -2.28
N ILE A 18 6.68 2.05 -1.43
CA ILE A 18 8.08 2.14 -0.96
C ILE A 18 8.50 0.86 -0.21
N LEU A 19 7.63 0.37 0.68
CA LEU A 19 7.90 -0.86 1.43
C LEU A 19 8.01 -2.06 0.50
N LEU A 20 7.13 -2.16 -0.51
CA LEU A 20 7.16 -3.25 -1.49
C LEU A 20 8.46 -3.23 -2.30
N LEU A 21 8.88 -2.07 -2.78
CA LEU A 21 10.13 -1.94 -3.55
C LEU A 21 11.35 -2.30 -2.71
N THR A 22 11.41 -1.78 -1.48
CA THR A 22 12.57 -1.99 -0.58
C THR A 22 12.66 -3.44 -0.13
N SER A 23 11.55 -4.00 0.39
CA SER A 23 11.52 -5.40 0.83
C SER A 23 11.58 -6.40 -0.33
N GLY A 24 11.08 -6.02 -1.51
CA GLY A 24 11.21 -6.80 -2.74
C GLY A 24 12.65 -6.90 -3.21
N TRP A 25 13.38 -5.78 -3.21
CA TRP A 25 14.81 -5.77 -3.53
C TRP A 25 15.60 -6.64 -2.55
N GLU A 26 15.33 -6.50 -1.26
CA GLU A 26 16.05 -7.21 -0.22
C GLU A 26 15.73 -8.71 -0.23
N THR A 27 14.46 -9.07 -0.42
CA THR A 27 14.03 -10.46 -0.58
C THR A 27 14.66 -11.08 -1.83
N TRP A 28 14.73 -10.36 -2.95
CA TRP A 28 15.35 -10.83 -4.19
C TRP A 28 16.85 -11.09 -4.02
N ASN A 29 17.54 -10.24 -3.27
CA ASN A 29 18.98 -10.36 -3.04
C ASN A 29 19.34 -11.43 -1.99
N SER A 30 18.38 -11.82 -1.14
CA SER A 30 18.55 -12.83 -0.09
C SER A 30 17.82 -14.15 -0.39
N LEU A 31 17.41 -14.42 -1.63
CA LEU A 31 16.67 -15.64 -2.00
C LEU A 31 17.43 -16.94 -1.69
N ASP A 32 18.76 -16.90 -1.65
CA ASP A 32 19.61 -18.06 -1.37
C ASP A 32 19.62 -18.42 0.13
N GLU A 33 19.38 -17.43 0.99
CA GLU A 33 19.22 -17.62 2.43
C GLU A 33 17.74 -17.86 2.71
N PHE A 34 17.35 -19.14 2.86
CA PHE A 34 15.98 -19.59 3.19
C PHE A 34 15.56 -19.21 4.64
N SER A 35 15.94 -18.02 5.07
CA SER A 35 15.54 -17.41 6.33
C SER A 35 14.24 -16.64 6.08
N LEU A 36 13.12 -17.15 6.62
CA LEU A 36 11.82 -16.46 6.72
C LEU A 36 11.91 -15.27 7.70
N ALA A 37 12.90 -14.41 7.53
CA ALA A 37 13.15 -13.24 8.35
C ALA A 37 12.17 -12.12 8.02
N ALA A 38 12.23 -11.04 8.81
CA ALA A 38 11.36 -9.87 8.76
C ALA A 38 11.13 -9.30 7.34
N HIS A 39 12.08 -9.48 6.43
CA HIS A 39 12.06 -9.06 5.03
C HIS A 39 10.85 -9.61 4.27
N HIS A 40 10.54 -10.90 4.41
CA HIS A 40 9.37 -11.51 3.77
C HIS A 40 8.07 -11.03 4.43
N GLY A 41 8.09 -10.77 5.74
CA GLY A 41 6.96 -10.22 6.47
C GLY A 41 6.58 -8.81 5.99
N VAL A 42 7.57 -7.94 5.79
CA VAL A 42 7.37 -6.58 5.24
C VAL A 42 6.88 -6.65 3.79
N LEU A 43 7.39 -7.58 2.99
CA LEU A 43 6.91 -7.80 1.62
C LEU A 43 5.41 -8.13 1.60
N VAL A 44 4.98 -9.14 2.37
CA VAL A 44 3.57 -9.53 2.46
C VAL A 44 2.72 -8.39 3.03
N PHE A 45 3.20 -7.71 4.07
CA PHE A 45 2.52 -6.57 4.67
C PHE A 45 2.28 -5.45 3.65
N SER A 46 3.30 -5.10 2.86
CA SER A 46 3.20 -4.06 1.85
C SER A 46 2.20 -4.40 0.74
N LEU A 47 2.13 -5.68 0.33
CA LEU A 47 1.11 -6.15 -0.62
C LEU A 47 -0.30 -5.99 -0.05
N VAL A 48 -0.55 -6.44 1.17
CA VAL A 48 -1.85 -6.31 1.83
C VAL A 48 -2.24 -4.84 2.01
N GLN A 49 -1.29 -3.99 2.39
CA GLN A 49 -1.52 -2.56 2.55
C GLN A 49 -1.93 -1.87 1.24
N ILE A 50 -1.26 -2.20 0.13
CA ILE A 50 -1.60 -1.69 -1.22
C ILE A 50 -2.99 -2.19 -1.62
N LEU A 51 -3.25 -3.50 -1.50
CA LEU A 51 -4.54 -4.08 -1.89
C LEU A 51 -5.71 -3.47 -1.12
N ARG A 52 -5.51 -3.15 0.16
CA ARG A 52 -6.53 -2.48 0.99
C ARG A 52 -6.79 -1.03 0.58
N THR A 53 -5.79 -0.31 0.06
CA THR A 53 -5.95 1.10 -0.30
C THR A 53 -6.66 1.31 -1.64
N ILE A 54 -6.60 0.32 -2.55
CA ILE A 54 -7.29 0.37 -3.85
C ILE A 54 -8.80 0.65 -3.71
N PRO A 55 -9.60 -0.12 -2.94
CA PRO A 55 -11.04 0.15 -2.82
C PRO A 55 -11.37 1.51 -2.18
N GLU A 56 -10.51 2.02 -1.30
CA GLU A 56 -10.68 3.37 -0.71
C GLU A 56 -10.53 4.46 -1.78
N ILE A 57 -9.55 4.31 -2.67
CA ILE A 57 -9.33 5.26 -3.79
C ILE A 57 -10.47 5.17 -4.80
N ILE A 58 -10.93 3.96 -5.15
CA ILE A 58 -12.06 3.77 -6.08
C ILE A 58 -13.33 4.42 -5.53
N HIS A 59 -13.65 4.23 -4.25
CA HIS A 59 -14.80 4.89 -3.63
C HIS A 59 -14.69 6.40 -3.68
N GLY A 60 -13.54 6.98 -3.30
CA GLY A 60 -13.36 8.42 -3.35
C GLY A 60 -13.47 8.98 -4.78
N LEU A 61 -12.99 8.24 -5.79
CA LEU A 61 -13.11 8.64 -7.19
C LEU A 61 -14.57 8.59 -7.68
N LYS A 62 -15.34 7.59 -7.24
CA LYS A 62 -16.78 7.47 -7.54
C LYS A 62 -17.57 8.62 -6.95
N GLU A 63 -17.32 8.99 -5.70
CA GLU A 63 -17.97 10.15 -5.06
C GLU A 63 -17.68 11.46 -5.81
N ILE A 64 -16.43 11.66 -6.25
CA ILE A 64 -16.07 12.84 -7.05
C ILE A 64 -16.81 12.83 -8.38
N HIS A 65 -16.86 11.69 -9.08
CA HIS A 65 -17.56 11.57 -10.36
C HIS A 65 -19.07 11.88 -10.22
N GLU A 66 -19.73 11.28 -9.23
CA GLU A 66 -21.16 11.54 -8.95
C GLU A 66 -21.42 13.01 -8.55
N SER A 67 -20.45 13.69 -7.95
CA SER A 67 -20.57 15.11 -7.61
C SER A 67 -20.44 16.07 -8.81
N ILE A 68 -19.76 15.63 -9.88
CA ILE A 68 -19.53 16.41 -11.10
C ILE A 68 -20.65 16.16 -12.13
N GLU A 69 -21.11 14.91 -12.24
CA GLU A 69 -22.23 14.50 -13.10
C GLU A 69 -23.35 13.91 -12.24
N PRO A 70 -24.19 14.75 -11.59
CA PRO A 70 -25.35 14.26 -10.88
C PRO A 70 -26.34 13.69 -11.91
N CYS A 71 -26.56 12.38 -11.87
CA CYS A 71 -27.58 11.70 -12.67
C CYS A 71 -28.98 12.29 -12.46
#